data_AF-C2EQA4-F1
#
_entry.id   AF-C2EQA4-F1
#
_cell.length_a   1.000
_cell.length_b   1.000
_cell.length_c   1.000
_cell.angle_alpha   90.00
_cell.angle_beta   90.00
_cell.angle_gamma   90.00
#
_symmetry.space_group_name_H-M   'P 1'
#
loop_
_entity.id
_entity.type
_entity.pdbx_description
1 polymer ?
#
loop_
_entity_poly.entity_id
_entity_poly.type
_entity_poly.pdbx_seq_one_letter_code
_entity_poly.pdbx_strand_id
1 'polypeptide(L)' 'EFDAVVMWGASKENYHRIDETQLVYTITSRAMYKLDVIYTGEKSPLLDVDKNTYEEK' A
#
# COMPACT_ATOMS: atom_id res chain seq x y z
N GLU A 1 7.58 -7.67 12.60
CA GLU A 1 6.13 -7.38 12.66
C GLU A 1 5.93 -6.17 13.52
N PHE A 2 4.91 -5.37 13.23
CA PHE A 2 4.63 -4.10 13.89
C PHE A 2 3.13 -3.96 14.12
N ASP A 3 2.74 -3.31 15.21
CA ASP A 3 1.33 -3.04 15.51
C ASP A 3 0.70 -2.17 14.42
N ALA A 4 1.41 -1.13 13.98
CA ALA A 4 0.99 -0.26 12.89
C ALA A 4 2.10 -0.07 11.86
N VAL A 5 1.73 -0.05 10.58
CA VAL A 5 2.63 0.26 9.46
C VAL A 5 2.02 1.37 8.63
N VAL A 6 2.85 2.34 8.23
CA VAL A 6 2.47 3.38 7.28
C VAL A 6 3.29 3.20 6.02
N MET A 7 2.64 2.85 4.92
CA MET A 7 3.27 2.81 3.60
C MET A 7 3.19 4.21 2.99
N TRP A 8 4.33 4.90 2.96
CA TRP A 8 4.43 6.25 2.41
C TRP A 8 4.74 6.23 0.91
N GLY A 9 4.08 7.10 0.14
CA GLY A 9 4.39 7.33 -1.27
C GLY A 9 3.93 6.21 -2.19
N ALA A 10 2.79 5.59 -1.91
CA ALA A 10 2.20 4.50 -2.69
C ALA A 10 1.56 4.98 -4.02
N SER A 11 2.24 5.90 -4.71
CA SER A 11 1.82 6.47 -5.98
C SER A 11 2.32 5.64 -7.15
N LYS A 12 1.71 5.83 -8.32
CA LYS A 12 2.14 5.19 -9.58
C LYS A 12 3.57 5.53 -9.97
N GLU A 13 4.06 6.73 -9.66
CA GLU A 13 5.46 7.10 -9.93
C GLU A 13 6.45 6.17 -9.23
N ASN A 14 6.18 5.86 -7.96
CA ASN A 14 7.04 5.03 -7.12
C ASN A 14 6.78 3.52 -7.28
N TYR A 15 5.55 3.14 -7.65
CA TYR A 15 5.11 1.75 -7.70
C TYR A 15 4.30 1.49 -8.98
N HIS A 16 4.97 1.12 -10.07
CA HIS A 16 4.35 0.84 -11.37
C HIS A 16 4.78 -0.51 -11.98
N ARG A 17 5.76 -1.21 -11.40
CA ARG A 17 6.29 -2.46 -11.93
C ARG A 17 5.72 -3.66 -11.18
N ILE A 18 5.45 -4.73 -11.91
CA ILE A 18 4.95 -5.99 -11.33
C ILE A 18 5.92 -6.55 -10.27
N ASP A 19 7.23 -6.41 -10.48
CA ASP A 19 8.26 -6.84 -9.52
C ASP A 19 8.16 -6.12 -8.15
N GLU A 20 7.57 -4.92 -8.12
CA GLU A 20 7.39 -4.14 -6.89
C GLU A 20 6.20 -4.65 -6.07
N THR A 21 5.34 -5.50 -6.64
CA THR A 21 4.20 -6.12 -5.92
C THR A 21 4.69 -6.91 -4.69
N GLN A 22 5.82 -7.62 -4.82
CA GLN A 22 6.40 -8.37 -3.71
C GLN A 22 6.89 -7.43 -2.59
N LEU A 23 7.44 -6.27 -2.94
CA LEU A 23 7.85 -5.27 -1.98
C LEU A 23 6.65 -4.68 -1.23
N VAL A 24 5.59 -4.30 -1.96
CA VAL A 24 4.34 -3.82 -1.37
C VAL A 24 3.76 -4.86 -0.41
N TYR A 25 3.64 -6.12 -0.85
CA TYR A 25 3.15 -7.21 -0.02
C TYR A 25 4.00 -7.43 1.24
N THR A 26 5.33 -7.34 1.12
CA THR A 26 6.23 -7.52 2.27
C THR A 26 6.08 -6.39 3.29
N ILE A 27 5.86 -5.15 2.85
CA ILE A 27 5.64 -4.00 3.73
C ILE A 27 4.28 -4.14 4.44
N THR A 28 3.21 -4.40 3.68
CA THR A 28 1.85 -4.44 4.21
C THR A 28 1.60 -5.64 5.12
N SER A 29 2.23 -6.79 4.84
CA SER A 29 2.13 -7.99 5.70
C SER A 29 2.86 -7.87 7.04
N ARG A 30 3.69 -6.83 7.24
CA ARG A 30 4.30 -6.56 8.55
C ARG A 30 3.34 -5.90 9.54
N ALA A 31 2.20 -5.38 9.07
CA ALA A 31 1.17 -4.74 9.89
C ALA A 31 0.27 -5.79 10.56
N MET A 32 0.21 -5.78 11.89
CA MET A 32 -0.61 -6.74 12.65
C MET A 32 -1.99 -6.19 13.03
N TYR A 33 -2.11 -4.87 13.24
CA TYR A 33 -3.36 -4.24 13.67
C TYR A 33 -3.80 -3.09 12.76
N LYS A 34 -2.88 -2.22 12.34
CA LYS A 34 -3.20 -1.04 11.52
C LYS A 34 -2.28 -0.88 10.33
N LEU A 35 -2.86 -0.62 9.16
CA LEU A 35 -2.13 -0.31 7.94
C LEU A 35 -2.70 0.98 7.35
N ASP A 36 -1.86 2.00 7.22
CA ASP A 36 -2.20 3.24 6.50
C ASP A 36 -1.37 3.30 5.22
N VAL A 37 -2.03 3.50 4.08
CA VAL A 37 -1.37 3.60 2.77
C VAL A 37 -1.60 5.00 2.23
N ILE A 38 -0.52 5.77 2.10
CA ILE A 38 -0.57 7.17 1.69
C ILE A 38 0.06 7.29 0.31
N TYR A 39 -0.68 7.85 -0.65
CA TYR A 39 -0.20 8.11 -2.00
C TYR A 39 -0.28 9.61 -2.32
N THR A 40 0.58 10.06 -3.22
CA THR A 40 0.59 11.44 -3.73
C THR A 40 0.31 11.42 -5.23
N GLY A 41 -0.70 12.16 -5.67
CA GLY A 41 -1.11 12.18 -7.08
C GLY A 41 -1.93 10.95 -7.45
N GLU A 42 -1.43 10.13 -8.38
CA GLU A 42 -2.13 8.91 -8.83
C GLU A 42 -1.79 7.72 -7.93
N LYS A 43 -2.82 7.02 -7.45
CA LYS A 43 -2.69 5.75 -6.70
C LYS A 43 -1.96 4.71 -7.56
N SER A 44 -1.06 3.93 -6.95
CA SER A 44 -0.38 2.85 -7.65
C SER A 44 -1.39 1.85 -8.24
N PRO A 45 -1.22 1.39 -9.51
CA PRO A 45 -2.05 0.35 -10.10
C PRO A 45 -1.92 -0.99 -9.36
N LEU A 46 -0.85 -1.19 -8.58
CA LEU A 46 -0.65 -2.38 -7.76
C LEU A 46 -1.60 -2.43 -6.55
N LEU A 47 -2.23 -1.29 -6.21
CA LEU A 47 -3.18 -1.15 -5.11
C LEU A 47 -4.64 -1.12 -5.61
N ASP A 48 -4.91 -1.62 -6.83
CA ASP A 48 -6.27 -1.79 -7.34
C ASP A 48 -6.96 -2.98 -6.65
N VAL A 49 -7.37 -2.75 -5.40
CA VAL A 49 -8.08 -3.70 -4.55
C VAL A 49 -9.53 -3.27 -4.37
N ASP A 50 -10.38 -4.23 -3.99
CA ASP A 50 -11.81 -3.98 -3.75
C ASP A 50 -12.00 -2.85 -2.73
N LYS A 51 -12.84 -1.87 -3.06
CA LYS A 51 -13.14 -0.69 -2.23
C LYS A 51 -13.77 -1.05 -0.88
N ASN A 52 -14.32 -2.25 -0.73
CA ASN A 52 -14.85 -2.75 0.54
C ASN A 52 -13.75 -3.22 1.52
N THR A 53 -12.49 -3.30 1.07
CA THR A 53 -11.36 -3.81 1.87
C THR A 53 -10.57 -2.72 2.60
N TYR A 54 -10.86 -1.45 2.34
CA TYR A 54 -10.17 -0.32 2.95
C TYR A 54 -11.11 0.87 3.16
N GLU A 55 -10.71 1.78 4.06
CA GLU A 55 -11.36 3.07 4.24
C GLU A 55 -10.50 4.17 3.60
N GLU A 56 -11.11 5.05 2.80
CA GLU A 56 -10.45 6.24 2.23
C GLU A 56 -10.78 7.45 3.11
N LYS A 57 -9.74 8.16 3.59
CA LYS A 57 -9.85 9.32 4.48
C LYS A 57 -9.23 10.56 3.85
#